data_AF-A0AAQ4QID0-F1
#
_entry.id   AF-A0AAQ4QID0-F1
#
_cell.length_a   1.000
_cell.length_b   1.000
_cell.length_c   1.000
_cell.angle_alpha   90.00
_cell.angle_beta   90.00
_cell.angle_gamma   90.00
#
_symmetry.space_group_name_H-M   'P 1'
#
loop_
_entity.id
_entity.type
_entity.pdbx_description
1 polymer ?
#
loop_
_entity_poly.entity_id
_entity_poly.type
_entity_poly.pdbx_seq_one_letter_code
_entity_poly.pdbx_strand_id
1 'polypeptide(L)'
;MVADSTVEGHDKTLSSSSSSSSSSSSSSSSSSPSSPPPLLSGQLALRTHPKESEHLQRQAAADPGPGPRSASVPSAHLTHFPTFSCKEDCKIITETASKLERSAFYWGPLGVEEAHRMLRDAPLGSFLIRDSRQKDVFFTLSYHGKSGPVSVRIDYKLQKFSLAGNERCFPTLFALLEHYANSPKRSLRFPYRKWKPTLQELCRKRIMELCGGGGQVATLPLTHVVQDFLLEFPFKL
;
A
#
# COMPACT_ATOMS: atom_id res chain seq x y z
N MET A 1 43.36 -30.73 -48.39
CA MET A 1 43.02 -30.41 -49.79
C MET A 1 41.85 -29.42 -49.71
N VAL A 2 42.10 -28.10 -49.72
CA VAL A 2 42.08 -27.17 -50.89
C VAL A 2 40.69 -27.17 -51.56
N ALA A 3 39.94 -26.10 -51.79
CA ALA A 3 40.14 -24.64 -51.96
C ALA A 3 38.92 -23.88 -51.35
N ASP A 4 39.01 -22.67 -50.78
CA ASP A 4 39.15 -21.31 -51.37
C ASP A 4 38.09 -20.93 -52.42
N SER A 5 37.29 -19.92 -52.11
CA SER A 5 36.63 -19.03 -53.08
C SER A 5 36.24 -17.72 -52.40
N THR A 6 36.90 -16.66 -52.86
CA THR A 6 36.78 -15.23 -52.54
C THR A 6 35.87 -14.53 -53.55
N VAL A 7 35.14 -13.49 -53.13
CA VAL A 7 34.88 -12.18 -53.82
C VAL A 7 33.78 -11.43 -53.04
N GLU A 8 34.07 -10.33 -52.33
CA GLU A 8 34.23 -8.92 -52.75
C GLU A 8 32.96 -8.25 -53.31
N GLY A 9 32.59 -7.11 -52.69
CA GLY A 9 31.45 -6.27 -53.07
C GLY A 9 31.32 -5.05 -52.17
N HIS A 10 32.19 -4.05 -52.41
CA HIS A 10 32.16 -2.69 -51.87
C HIS A 10 31.19 -1.77 -52.65
N ASP A 11 30.51 -0.84 -51.96
CA ASP A 11 30.43 0.63 -52.23
C ASP A 11 29.61 1.28 -51.10
N LYS A 12 30.17 2.10 -50.18
CA LYS A 12 30.30 3.58 -50.20
C LYS A 12 29.05 4.29 -50.77
N THR A 13 28.46 5.34 -50.15
CA THR A 13 28.94 6.73 -50.22
C THR A 13 27.85 7.70 -49.65
N LEU A 14 28.24 8.57 -48.70
CA LEU A 14 27.83 9.99 -48.43
C LEU A 14 26.36 10.32 -48.04
N SER A 15 26.08 10.79 -46.81
CA SER A 15 26.28 12.13 -46.19
C SER A 15 25.18 13.16 -46.51
N SER A 16 24.51 13.70 -45.48
CA SER A 16 24.40 15.16 -45.28
C SER A 16 23.75 15.52 -43.93
N SER A 17 24.43 16.44 -43.27
CA SER A 17 24.10 17.19 -42.06
C SER A 17 23.12 18.33 -42.32
N SER A 18 22.36 18.71 -41.29
CA SER A 18 22.05 20.13 -41.05
C SER A 18 21.70 20.39 -39.58
N SER A 19 22.53 21.24 -38.99
CA SER A 19 22.37 21.94 -37.72
C SER A 19 21.50 23.19 -37.90
N SER A 20 20.76 23.57 -36.87
CA SER A 20 20.49 24.98 -36.59
C SER A 20 20.26 25.22 -35.10
N SER A 21 21.03 26.18 -34.60
CA SER A 21 21.02 26.76 -33.27
C SER A 21 20.53 28.20 -33.36
N SER A 22 19.76 28.66 -32.38
CA SER A 22 19.69 30.08 -32.03
C SER A 22 19.25 30.27 -30.55
N SER A 23 20.17 30.90 -29.81
CA SER A 23 20.01 31.74 -28.61
C SER A 23 18.96 32.85 -28.82
N SER A 24 18.39 33.60 -27.86
CA SER A 24 18.66 34.08 -26.49
C SER A 24 17.33 34.76 -26.05
N SER A 25 16.95 35.04 -24.80
CA SER A 25 17.55 36.03 -23.89
C SER A 25 16.74 36.12 -22.58
N SER A 26 17.47 36.40 -21.51
CA SER A 26 17.13 36.92 -20.18
C SER A 26 15.88 37.82 -20.02
N SER A 27 15.20 37.66 -18.88
CA SER A 27 14.93 38.78 -17.96
C SER A 27 14.72 38.30 -16.53
N SER A 28 15.50 38.92 -15.65
CA SER A 28 15.50 38.86 -14.20
C SER A 28 14.49 39.84 -13.62
N SER A 29 13.80 39.47 -12.54
CA SER A 29 13.28 40.44 -11.58
C SER A 29 13.22 39.83 -10.18
N SER A 30 14.18 40.24 -9.38
CA SER A 30 14.24 40.14 -7.93
C SER A 30 13.45 41.28 -7.28
N SER A 31 12.58 41.00 -6.32
CA SER A 31 12.29 41.89 -5.19
C SER A 31 11.46 41.20 -4.10
N SER A 32 12.05 41.11 -2.91
CA SER A 32 11.38 41.11 -1.59
C SER A 32 11.78 42.43 -0.90
N PRO A 33 11.39 42.75 0.36
CA PRO A 33 10.15 42.52 1.13
C PRO A 33 9.54 43.87 1.61
N SER A 34 8.48 43.87 2.45
CA SER A 34 8.31 44.72 3.68
C SER A 34 6.85 45.13 4.03
N SER A 35 6.39 44.59 5.17
CA SER A 35 5.72 45.24 6.34
C SER A 35 4.29 45.88 6.32
N PRO A 36 3.57 45.88 7.48
CA PRO A 36 2.17 46.33 7.70
C PRO A 36 2.11 47.70 8.47
N PRO A 37 1.04 48.10 9.22
CA PRO A 37 -0.43 48.23 9.00
C PRO A 37 -0.86 49.74 8.99
N PRO A 38 -2.15 50.14 9.17
CA PRO A 38 -2.62 50.46 10.54
C PRO A 38 -4.10 50.14 10.86
N LEU A 39 -4.37 50.14 12.17
CA LEU A 39 -5.67 50.20 12.85
C LEU A 39 -6.28 51.61 12.75
N LEU A 40 -7.62 51.74 12.81
CA LEU A 40 -8.37 52.29 13.97
C LEU A 40 -9.79 52.80 13.62
N SER A 41 -10.74 52.31 14.41
CA SER A 41 -12.00 52.88 14.92
C SER A 41 -13.10 53.48 14.04
N GLY A 42 -14.30 52.97 14.30
CA GLY A 42 -15.58 53.68 14.25
C GLY A 42 -16.65 52.90 15.03
N GLN A 43 -16.78 53.21 16.32
CA GLN A 43 -17.74 52.61 17.27
C GLN A 43 -19.17 53.14 17.13
N LEU A 44 -20.12 52.38 17.71
CA LEU A 44 -21.33 52.71 18.49
C LEU A 44 -22.52 51.84 18.02
N ALA A 45 -23.37 51.24 18.85
CA ALA A 45 -23.58 51.22 20.30
C ALA A 45 -24.62 50.08 20.59
N LEU A 46 -24.36 49.18 21.54
CA LEU A 46 -24.95 49.10 22.89
C LEU A 46 -26.48 48.96 23.00
N ARG A 47 -26.94 47.84 23.60
CA ARG A 47 -27.69 47.71 24.88
C ARG A 47 -28.31 46.30 24.95
N THR A 48 -27.90 45.32 25.77
CA THR A 48 -27.85 45.09 27.25
C THR A 48 -29.19 45.08 28.00
N HIS A 49 -29.66 43.85 28.35
CA HIS A 49 -30.22 43.30 29.61
C HIS A 49 -31.41 44.02 30.33
N PRO A 50 -32.13 43.46 31.34
CA PRO A 50 -31.87 42.29 32.22
C PRO A 50 -33.10 41.40 32.62
N LYS A 51 -32.87 40.55 33.65
CA LYS A 51 -33.63 39.44 34.27
C LYS A 51 -34.65 39.84 35.37
N GLU A 52 -35.42 38.82 35.85
CA GLU A 52 -36.01 38.52 37.20
C GLU A 52 -37.55 38.34 37.17
N SER A 53 -38.29 37.64 38.04
CA SER A 53 -38.17 36.57 39.07
C SER A 53 -39.61 36.33 39.63
N GLU A 54 -39.86 35.19 40.31
CA GLU A 54 -40.98 34.89 41.29
C GLU A 54 -42.42 34.61 40.74
N HIS A 55 -43.35 33.82 41.34
CA HIS A 55 -43.45 32.77 42.40
C HIS A 55 -44.96 32.31 42.46
N LEU A 56 -45.28 31.07 42.95
CA LEU A 56 -46.60 30.44 43.33
C LEU A 56 -47.48 29.76 42.23
N GLN A 57 -48.16 28.60 42.38
CA GLN A 57 -48.42 27.63 43.48
C GLN A 57 -49.29 26.40 43.02
N ARG A 58 -49.23 25.26 43.78
CA ARG A 58 -50.13 24.06 43.95
C ARG A 58 -49.87 22.78 43.10
N GLN A 59 -49.37 21.68 43.72
CA GLN A 59 -50.06 20.44 44.24
C GLN A 59 -50.60 19.50 43.12
N ALA A 60 -50.46 18.16 43.07
CA ALA A 60 -49.92 17.09 43.92
C ALA A 60 -49.85 15.74 43.11
N ALA A 61 -49.20 14.71 43.69
CA ALA A 61 -49.39 13.25 43.51
C ALA A 61 -48.45 12.39 42.59
N ALA A 62 -47.64 11.58 43.27
CA ALA A 62 -47.43 10.11 43.13
C ALA A 62 -46.68 9.43 41.94
N ASP A 63 -45.57 8.75 42.33
CA ASP A 63 -45.08 7.42 41.89
C ASP A 63 -44.30 7.24 40.53
N PRO A 64 -43.45 6.20 40.35
CA PRO A 64 -42.07 6.13 40.85
C PRO A 64 -41.00 5.87 39.74
N GLY A 65 -39.79 6.39 39.97
CA GLY A 65 -38.49 5.78 39.61
C GLY A 65 -38.09 5.55 38.14
N PRO A 66 -37.14 6.31 37.57
CA PRO A 66 -36.36 5.86 36.43
C PRO A 66 -35.20 5.01 36.92
N GLY A 67 -35.34 3.68 36.89
CA GLY A 67 -34.19 2.80 36.99
C GLY A 67 -33.28 3.03 35.77
N PRO A 68 -31.96 3.21 35.94
CA PRO A 68 -31.05 3.25 34.80
C PRO A 68 -30.97 1.82 34.27
N ARG A 69 -31.77 1.52 33.25
CA ARG A 69 -31.50 0.37 32.39
C ARG A 69 -30.19 0.70 31.70
N SER A 70 -29.12 0.19 32.30
CA SER A 70 -27.82 0.04 31.66
C SER A 70 -28.06 -0.80 30.41
N ALA A 71 -28.40 -0.14 29.30
CA ALA A 71 -28.24 -0.72 27.98
C ALA A 71 -26.74 -0.97 27.87
N SER A 72 -26.32 -2.19 28.22
CA SER A 72 -25.06 -2.72 27.76
C SER A 72 -25.18 -2.80 26.24
N VAL A 73 -24.92 -1.68 25.57
CA VAL A 73 -24.54 -1.68 24.17
C VAL A 73 -23.28 -2.52 24.17
N PRO A 74 -23.28 -3.76 23.62
CA PRO A 74 -22.01 -4.33 23.26
C PRO A 74 -21.50 -3.36 22.20
N SER A 75 -20.44 -2.62 22.50
CA SER A 75 -19.60 -2.09 21.44
C SER A 75 -19.01 -3.32 20.76
N ALA A 76 -19.84 -4.01 19.96
CA ALA A 76 -19.37 -4.91 18.95
C ALA A 76 -18.62 -3.98 18.02
N HIS A 77 -17.30 -3.90 18.20
CA HIS A 77 -16.41 -3.24 17.27
C HIS A 77 -16.85 -3.70 15.88
N LEU A 78 -17.57 -2.84 15.16
CA LEU A 78 -18.14 -3.17 13.87
C LEU A 78 -16.98 -3.14 12.88
N THR A 79 -16.19 -4.21 12.88
CA THR A 79 -15.13 -4.37 11.91
C THR A 79 -15.79 -4.65 10.57
N HIS A 80 -15.32 -4.01 9.50
CA HIS A 80 -15.74 -4.36 8.14
C HIS A 80 -15.12 -5.68 7.65
N PHE A 81 -14.24 -6.28 8.45
CA PHE A 81 -13.64 -7.58 8.19
C PHE A 81 -14.69 -8.71 8.31
N PRO A 82 -14.61 -9.73 7.44
CA PRO A 82 -15.54 -10.84 7.48
C PRO A 82 -15.33 -11.70 8.73
N THR A 83 -16.43 -12.25 9.27
CA THR A 83 -16.37 -13.28 10.29
C THR A 83 -15.75 -14.54 9.71
N PHE A 84 -14.73 -15.10 10.38
CA PHE A 84 -14.10 -16.34 9.94
C PHE A 84 -15.09 -17.50 9.90
N SER A 85 -15.12 -18.24 8.80
CA SER A 85 -16.02 -19.39 8.62
C SER A 85 -15.55 -20.64 9.38
N CYS A 86 -14.25 -20.73 9.68
CA CYS A 86 -13.70 -21.79 10.53
C CYS A 86 -12.37 -21.36 11.18
N LYS A 87 -11.88 -22.17 12.13
CA LYS A 87 -10.59 -21.96 12.81
C LYS A 87 -9.42 -21.94 11.82
N GLU A 88 -9.48 -22.74 10.75
CA GLU A 88 -8.44 -22.79 9.74
C GLU A 88 -8.36 -21.48 8.94
N ASP A 89 -9.50 -20.89 8.57
CA ASP A 89 -9.51 -19.59 7.89
C ASP A 89 -8.93 -18.48 8.76
N CYS A 90 -9.28 -18.48 10.05
CA CYS A 90 -8.71 -17.56 11.03
C CYS A 90 -7.19 -17.70 11.07
N LYS A 91 -6.69 -18.93 11.18
CA LYS A 91 -5.26 -19.23 11.19
C LYS A 91 -4.56 -18.74 9.91
N ILE A 92 -5.09 -19.06 8.73
CA ILE A 92 -4.50 -18.66 7.44
C ILE A 92 -4.41 -17.13 7.33
N ILE A 93 -5.48 -16.42 7.68
CA ILE A 93 -5.50 -14.95 7.59
C ILE A 93 -4.58 -14.33 8.64
N THR A 94 -4.56 -14.80 9.88
CA THR A 94 -3.67 -14.30 10.93
C THR A 94 -2.19 -14.56 10.60
N GLU A 95 -1.84 -15.74 10.06
CA GLU A 95 -0.48 -16.04 9.59
C GLU A 95 -0.10 -15.15 8.40
N THR A 96 -1.03 -14.92 7.48
CA THR A 96 -0.82 -14.03 6.32
C THR A 96 -0.55 -12.60 6.78
N ALA A 97 -1.37 -12.06 7.69
CA ALA A 97 -1.18 -10.74 8.28
C ALA A 97 0.17 -10.65 9.00
N SER A 98 0.53 -11.66 9.80
CA SER A 98 1.81 -11.72 10.50
C SER A 98 3.01 -11.68 9.54
N LYS A 99 2.94 -12.39 8.41
CA LYS A 99 3.99 -12.36 7.38
C LYS A 99 4.01 -11.02 6.64
N LEU A 100 2.85 -10.39 6.42
CA LEU A 100 2.75 -9.08 5.78
C LEU A 100 3.40 -7.99 6.63
N GLU A 101 3.22 -8.01 7.95
CA GLU A 101 3.87 -7.05 8.86
C GLU A 101 5.40 -7.09 8.76
N ARG A 102 5.97 -8.28 8.51
CA ARG A 102 7.42 -8.46 8.32
C ARG A 102 7.93 -8.09 6.93
N SER A 103 7.04 -7.86 5.96
CA SER A 103 7.43 -7.70 4.56
C SER A 103 7.87 -6.28 4.19
N ALA A 104 7.62 -5.32 5.09
CA ALA A 104 7.81 -3.88 4.92
C ALA A 104 6.99 -3.22 3.80
N PHE A 105 6.39 -3.97 2.87
CA PHE A 105 5.51 -3.47 1.81
C PHE A 105 4.02 -3.56 2.16
N TYR A 106 3.69 -3.99 3.38
CA TYR A 106 2.36 -3.88 3.95
C TYR A 106 2.20 -2.55 4.67
N TRP A 107 1.22 -1.76 4.24
CA TRP A 107 0.96 -0.41 4.75
C TRP A 107 -0.21 -0.33 5.73
N GLY A 108 -0.82 -1.47 6.09
CA GLY A 108 -1.94 -1.51 7.03
C GLY A 108 -3.11 -0.65 6.52
N PRO A 109 -3.75 0.17 7.38
CA PRO A 109 -4.95 0.95 7.06
C PRO A 109 -4.65 2.18 6.18
N LEU A 110 -4.13 1.95 4.97
CA LEU A 110 -3.82 2.97 3.99
C LEU A 110 -5.03 3.24 3.06
N GLY A 111 -5.37 4.52 2.87
CA GLY A 111 -6.39 4.95 1.91
C GLY A 111 -5.98 4.69 0.46
N VAL A 112 -6.95 4.58 -0.45
CA VAL A 112 -6.66 4.33 -1.88
C VAL A 112 -5.98 5.54 -2.52
N GLU A 113 -6.43 6.75 -2.18
CA GLU A 113 -5.90 8.02 -2.67
C GLU A 113 -4.43 8.21 -2.26
N GLU A 114 -4.12 7.86 -1.01
CA GLU A 114 -2.78 7.88 -0.44
C GLU A 114 -1.86 6.87 -1.15
N ALA A 115 -2.29 5.62 -1.25
CA ALA A 115 -1.56 4.57 -1.96
C ALA A 115 -1.26 4.97 -3.41
N HIS A 116 -2.25 5.55 -4.10
CA HIS A 116 -2.07 6.04 -5.46
C HIS A 116 -1.08 7.19 -5.51
N ARG A 117 -1.11 8.13 -4.57
CA ARG A 117 -0.13 9.22 -4.52
C ARG A 117 1.30 8.70 -4.39
N MET A 118 1.54 7.82 -3.42
CA MET A 118 2.87 7.23 -3.19
C MET A 118 3.39 6.46 -4.41
N LEU A 119 2.50 5.78 -5.13
CA LEU A 119 2.86 4.97 -6.29
C LEU A 119 3.04 5.77 -7.58
N ARG A 120 2.44 6.95 -7.72
CA ARG A 120 2.61 7.81 -8.91
C ARG A 120 4.08 8.16 -9.16
N ASP A 121 4.80 8.45 -8.08
CA ASP A 121 6.21 8.84 -8.13
C ASP A 121 7.16 7.63 -8.09
N ALA A 122 6.62 6.42 -7.94
CA ALA A 122 7.38 5.18 -7.89
C ALA A 122 7.60 4.60 -9.31
N PRO A 123 8.66 3.78 -9.53
CA PRO A 123 8.86 3.10 -10.80
C PRO A 123 7.67 2.24 -11.24
N LEU A 124 7.48 2.07 -12.55
CA LEU A 124 6.47 1.17 -13.11
C LEU A 124 6.59 -0.24 -12.54
N GLY A 125 5.45 -0.81 -12.14
CA GLY A 125 5.37 -2.10 -11.46
C GLY A 125 5.68 -2.05 -9.97
N SER A 126 5.89 -0.86 -9.38
CA SER A 126 5.94 -0.74 -7.93
C SER A 126 4.60 -1.11 -7.30
N PHE A 127 4.61 -1.78 -6.15
CA PHE A 127 3.37 -2.25 -5.52
C PHE A 127 3.43 -2.26 -4.00
N LEU A 128 2.26 -2.19 -3.36
CA LEU A 128 2.12 -2.34 -1.92
C LEU A 128 0.82 -3.09 -1.57
N ILE A 129 0.79 -3.69 -0.39
CA ILE A 129 -0.43 -4.26 0.20
C ILE A 129 -0.94 -3.31 1.28
N ARG A 130 -2.25 -3.17 1.36
CA ARG A 130 -2.94 -2.38 2.39
C ARG A 130 -4.24 -3.08 2.79
N ASP A 131 -4.83 -2.61 3.87
CA ASP A 131 -6.16 -3.03 4.29
C ASP A 131 -7.17 -2.62 3.22
N SER A 132 -8.11 -3.52 2.97
CA SER A 132 -9.29 -3.16 2.19
C SER A 132 -10.22 -2.31 3.07
N ARG A 133 -10.85 -1.29 2.47
CA ARG A 133 -11.96 -0.54 3.10
C ARG A 133 -13.32 -1.16 2.77
N GLN A 134 -13.34 -2.18 1.92
CA GLN A 134 -14.57 -2.87 1.53
C GLN A 134 -14.93 -3.94 2.54
N LYS A 135 -16.24 -4.07 2.78
CA LYS A 135 -16.81 -5.11 3.62
C LYS A 135 -16.41 -6.50 3.09
N ASP A 136 -16.11 -7.41 4.01
CA ASP A 136 -15.81 -8.81 3.76
C ASP A 136 -14.54 -9.06 2.93
N VAL A 137 -13.65 -8.07 2.84
CA VAL A 137 -12.35 -8.17 2.17
C VAL A 137 -11.26 -7.73 3.14
N PHE A 138 -10.21 -8.54 3.29
CA PHE A 138 -9.11 -8.21 4.20
C PHE A 138 -8.09 -7.27 3.55
N PHE A 139 -7.62 -7.60 2.35
CA PHE A 139 -6.45 -6.96 1.75
C PHE A 139 -6.74 -6.39 0.36
N THR A 140 -5.98 -5.37 0.00
CA THR A 140 -5.97 -4.77 -1.34
C THR A 140 -4.54 -4.61 -1.83
N LEU A 141 -4.32 -4.99 -3.09
CA LEU A 141 -3.08 -4.73 -3.82
C LEU A 141 -3.20 -3.39 -4.54
N SER A 142 -2.32 -2.45 -4.25
CA SER A 142 -2.16 -1.22 -5.02
C SER A 142 -0.84 -1.28 -5.79
N TYR A 143 -0.84 -1.00 -7.09
CA TYR A 143 0.38 -1.04 -7.90
C TYR A 143 0.40 0.01 -9.00
N HIS A 144 1.60 0.42 -9.42
CA HIS A 144 1.82 1.35 -10.52
C HIS A 144 1.75 0.60 -11.85
N GLY A 145 0.59 0.64 -12.50
CA GLY A 145 0.38 0.09 -13.84
C GLY A 145 0.83 1.04 -14.96
N LYS A 146 0.73 0.58 -16.22
CA LYS A 146 1.13 1.38 -17.39
C LYS A 146 0.34 2.69 -17.54
N SER A 147 -0.92 2.69 -17.10
CA SER A 147 -1.82 3.86 -17.14
C SER A 147 -1.85 4.63 -15.82
N GLY A 148 -0.91 4.36 -14.92
CA GLY A 148 -0.87 4.93 -13.57
C GLY A 148 -1.26 3.94 -12.46
N PRO A 149 -1.33 4.42 -11.21
CA PRO A 149 -1.65 3.57 -10.07
C PRO A 149 -3.07 3.03 -10.10
N VAL A 150 -3.19 1.74 -9.77
CA VAL A 150 -4.45 1.00 -9.74
C VAL A 150 -4.53 0.18 -8.45
N SER A 151 -5.76 -0.07 -7.98
CA SER A 151 -6.02 -0.91 -6.80
C SER A 151 -6.92 -2.08 -7.17
N VAL A 152 -6.54 -3.28 -6.75
CA VAL A 152 -7.29 -4.52 -6.97
C VAL A 152 -7.45 -5.24 -5.63
N ARG A 153 -8.68 -5.60 -5.28
CA ARG A 153 -8.98 -6.36 -4.06
C ARG A 153 -8.39 -7.77 -4.15
N ILE A 154 -7.95 -8.29 -3.00
CA ILE A 154 -7.52 -9.68 -2.87
C ILE A 154 -8.66 -10.44 -2.21
N ASP A 155 -9.33 -11.28 -2.99
CA ASP A 155 -10.43 -12.12 -2.52
C ASP A 155 -9.85 -13.33 -1.78
N TYR A 156 -10.54 -13.76 -0.72
CA TYR A 156 -10.22 -14.98 0.03
C TYR A 156 -11.45 -15.89 0.08
N LYS A 157 -11.37 -17.06 -0.53
CA LYS A 157 -12.45 -18.06 -0.59
C LYS A 157 -11.87 -19.46 -0.63
N LEU A 158 -12.49 -20.40 0.08
CA LEU A 158 -12.07 -21.81 0.12
C LEU A 158 -10.57 -21.96 0.40
N GLN A 159 -10.05 -21.22 1.39
CA GLN A 159 -8.64 -21.26 1.80
C GLN A 159 -7.63 -20.86 0.71
N LYS A 160 -8.08 -20.06 -0.28
CA LYS A 160 -7.25 -19.56 -1.36
C LYS A 160 -7.44 -18.08 -1.57
N PHE A 161 -6.40 -17.45 -2.11
CA PHE A 161 -6.36 -16.04 -2.44
C PHE A 161 -6.44 -15.84 -3.96
N SER A 162 -7.18 -14.85 -4.43
CA SER A 162 -7.23 -14.44 -5.84
C SER A 162 -7.32 -12.93 -5.98
N LEU A 163 -7.00 -12.40 -7.16
CA LEU A 163 -7.34 -11.01 -7.48
C LEU A 163 -8.81 -10.94 -7.89
N ALA A 164 -9.52 -9.94 -7.40
CA ALA A 164 -10.93 -9.75 -7.75
C ALA A 164 -11.13 -9.68 -9.26
N GLY A 165 -12.07 -10.48 -9.77
CA GLY A 165 -12.32 -10.63 -11.22
C GLY A 165 -11.33 -11.54 -11.96
N ASN A 166 -10.47 -12.27 -11.25
CA ASN A 166 -9.59 -13.29 -11.81
C ASN A 166 -9.97 -14.69 -11.30
N GLU A 167 -9.85 -15.70 -12.16
CA GLU A 167 -10.15 -17.10 -11.83
C GLU A 167 -8.96 -17.82 -11.17
N ARG A 168 -7.75 -17.28 -11.30
CA ARG A 168 -6.56 -17.91 -10.71
C ARG A 168 -6.52 -17.71 -9.21
N CYS A 169 -6.46 -18.83 -8.50
CA CYS A 169 -6.40 -18.89 -7.04
C CYS A 169 -5.05 -19.45 -6.57
N PHE A 170 -4.57 -18.97 -5.43
CA PHE A 170 -3.27 -19.29 -4.85
C PHE A 170 -3.42 -19.74 -3.40
N PRO A 171 -2.58 -20.68 -2.92
CA PRO A 171 -2.65 -21.15 -1.53
C PRO A 171 -2.27 -20.07 -0.51
N THR A 172 -1.46 -19.09 -0.91
CA THR A 172 -1.05 -17.97 -0.05
C THR A 172 -1.08 -16.66 -0.82
N LEU A 173 -1.27 -15.55 -0.11
CA LEU A 173 -1.17 -14.20 -0.68
C LEU A 173 0.21 -13.96 -1.31
N PHE A 174 1.28 -14.48 -0.71
CA PHE A 174 2.63 -14.32 -1.24
C PHE A 174 2.85 -15.12 -2.53
N ALA A 175 2.30 -16.33 -2.64
CA ALA A 175 2.33 -17.09 -3.89
C ALA A 175 1.58 -16.37 -5.02
N LEU A 176 0.46 -15.70 -4.70
CA LEU A 176 -0.22 -14.79 -5.63
C LEU A 176 0.73 -13.69 -6.11
N LEU A 177 1.38 -12.98 -5.18
CA LEU A 177 2.29 -11.88 -5.52
C LEU A 177 3.47 -12.35 -6.36
N GLU A 178 4.11 -13.46 -5.99
CA GLU A 178 5.21 -14.05 -6.74
C GLU A 178 4.79 -14.44 -8.16
N HIS A 179 3.59 -14.98 -8.34
CA HIS A 179 3.09 -15.31 -9.67
C HIS A 179 3.00 -14.07 -10.56
N TYR A 180 2.39 -12.98 -10.08
CA TYR A 180 2.28 -11.75 -10.86
C TYR A 180 3.63 -11.04 -11.04
N ALA A 181 4.58 -11.23 -10.11
CA ALA A 181 5.94 -10.71 -10.23
C ALA A 181 6.79 -11.44 -11.28
N ASN A 182 6.58 -12.75 -11.42
CA ASN A 182 7.32 -13.60 -12.36
C ASN A 182 6.57 -13.85 -13.68
N SER A 183 5.33 -13.37 -13.82
CA SER A 183 4.56 -13.48 -15.06
C SER A 183 5.23 -12.70 -16.21
N PRO A 184 5.00 -13.06 -17.49
CA PRO A 184 5.59 -12.35 -18.64
C PRO A 184 5.25 -10.85 -18.68
N LYS A 185 4.08 -10.47 -18.13
CA LYS A 185 3.65 -9.07 -18.03
C LYS A 185 4.46 -8.28 -17.00
N ARG A 186 5.09 -8.96 -16.03
CA ARG A 186 5.88 -8.43 -14.90
C ARG A 186 5.22 -7.17 -14.32
N SER A 187 3.93 -7.30 -14.00
CA SER A 187 3.09 -6.19 -13.53
C SER A 187 3.47 -5.76 -12.11
N LEU A 188 4.05 -6.66 -11.33
CA LEU A 188 4.62 -6.39 -10.02
C LEU A 188 6.14 -6.58 -10.11
N ARG A 189 6.93 -5.57 -9.75
CA ARG A 189 8.39 -5.62 -9.87
C ARG A 189 9.08 -5.23 -8.58
N PHE A 190 8.61 -4.14 -7.97
CA PHE A 190 9.27 -3.52 -6.84
C PHE A 190 8.28 -3.38 -5.69
N PRO A 191 8.41 -4.16 -4.61
CA PRO A 191 7.63 -3.89 -3.40
C PRO A 191 8.02 -2.51 -2.85
N TYR A 192 7.03 -1.63 -2.69
CA TYR A 192 7.16 -0.30 -2.15
C TYR A 192 7.18 -0.39 -0.63
N ARG A 193 8.39 -0.47 -0.07
CA ARG A 193 8.64 -0.74 1.36
C ARG A 193 8.70 0.54 2.19
N LYS A 194 8.21 0.48 3.42
CA LYS A 194 8.33 1.52 4.45
C LYS A 194 9.78 1.80 4.84
N TRP A 195 10.62 0.75 4.86
CA TRP A 195 12.06 0.84 5.15
C TRP A 195 12.87 0.05 4.13
N LYS A 196 14.17 0.37 4.03
CA LYS A 196 15.10 -0.38 3.20
C LYS A 196 15.36 -1.76 3.82
N PRO A 197 15.38 -2.85 3.03
CA PRO A 197 15.68 -4.18 3.55
C PRO A 197 17.10 -4.23 4.11
N THR A 198 17.26 -4.95 5.21
CA THR A 198 18.54 -5.28 5.82
C THR A 198 19.35 -6.22 4.93
N LEU A 199 20.67 -6.29 5.16
CA LEU A 199 21.52 -7.26 4.46
C LEU A 199 21.01 -8.70 4.67
N GLN A 200 20.54 -9.04 5.87
CA GLN A 200 20.01 -10.37 6.16
C GLN A 200 18.77 -10.70 5.32
N GLU A 201 17.85 -9.75 5.16
CA GLU A 201 16.66 -9.94 4.32
C GLU A 201 17.02 -10.04 2.83
N LEU A 202 18.00 -9.28 2.37
CA LEU A 202 18.54 -9.39 1.01
C LEU A 202 19.18 -10.76 0.77
N CYS A 203 19.98 -11.25 1.72
CA CYS A 203 20.56 -12.59 1.69
C CYS A 203 19.47 -13.67 1.72
N ARG A 204 18.46 -13.54 2.60
CA ARG A 204 17.31 -14.45 2.66
C ARG A 204 16.65 -14.57 1.30
N LYS A 205 16.28 -13.44 0.69
CA LYS A 205 15.66 -13.40 -0.64
C LYS A 205 16.53 -14.16 -1.66
N ARG A 206 17.83 -13.86 -1.70
CA ARG A 206 18.74 -14.49 -2.67
C ARG A 206 18.86 -16.00 -2.47
N ILE A 207 18.95 -16.46 -1.22
CA ILE A 207 18.98 -17.89 -0.90
C ILE A 207 17.66 -18.56 -1.29
N MET A 208 16.51 -17.94 -1.00
CA MET A 208 15.19 -18.47 -1.36
C MET A 208 14.98 -18.59 -2.86
N GLU A 209 15.51 -17.64 -3.64
CA GLU A 209 15.52 -17.72 -5.11
C GLU A 209 16.26 -18.98 -5.59
N LEU A 210 17.45 -19.25 -5.03
CA LEU A 210 18.29 -20.39 -5.40
C LEU A 210 17.75 -21.74 -4.89
N CYS A 211 17.17 -21.75 -3.69
CA CYS A 211 16.61 -22.95 -3.06
C CYS A 211 15.18 -23.28 -3.49
N GLY A 212 14.61 -22.57 -4.48
CA GLY A 212 13.29 -22.86 -5.00
C GLY A 212 12.14 -22.58 -4.02
N GLY A 213 12.28 -21.60 -3.12
CA GLY A 213 11.22 -21.24 -2.16
C GLY A 213 11.18 -22.14 -0.92
N GLY A 214 12.35 -22.55 -0.40
CA GLY A 214 12.47 -23.21 0.90
C GLY A 214 12.72 -24.71 0.86
N GLY A 215 12.41 -25.39 -0.26
CA GLY A 215 12.48 -26.85 -0.35
C GLY A 215 13.87 -27.47 -0.12
N GLN A 216 14.92 -26.69 -0.33
CA GLN A 216 16.32 -27.11 -0.14
C GLN A 216 17.00 -26.41 1.04
N VAL A 217 16.28 -25.67 1.89
CA VAL A 217 16.91 -24.93 3.00
C VAL A 217 17.50 -25.90 4.03
N ALA A 218 16.83 -27.02 4.28
CA ALA A 218 17.28 -28.04 5.24
C ALA A 218 18.58 -28.76 4.80
N THR A 219 18.96 -28.71 3.53
CA THR A 219 20.19 -29.35 3.02
C THR A 219 21.40 -28.42 3.09
N LEU A 220 21.20 -27.13 3.38
CA LEU A 220 22.29 -26.18 3.49
C LEU A 220 23.07 -26.42 4.79
N PRO A 221 24.41 -26.29 4.78
CA PRO A 221 25.25 -26.43 5.97
C PRO A 221 25.15 -25.17 6.85
N LEU A 222 23.95 -24.89 7.34
CA LEU A 222 23.59 -23.72 8.15
C LEU A 222 23.13 -24.17 9.54
N THR A 223 23.29 -23.30 10.53
CA THR A 223 22.73 -23.53 11.86
C THR A 223 21.20 -23.46 11.83
N HIS A 224 20.54 -24.12 12.77
CA HIS A 224 19.08 -24.11 12.88
C HIS A 224 18.53 -22.67 12.97
N VAL A 225 19.20 -21.78 13.71
CA VAL A 225 18.81 -20.35 13.81
C VAL A 225 18.74 -19.68 12.44
N VAL A 226 19.70 -19.95 11.55
CA VAL A 226 19.70 -19.38 10.20
C VAL A 226 18.65 -20.07 9.32
N GLN A 227 18.46 -21.38 9.46
CA GLN A 227 17.39 -22.09 8.75
C GLN A 227 16.00 -21.57 9.15
N ASP A 228 15.75 -21.35 10.44
CA ASP A 228 14.51 -20.78 10.96
C ASP A 228 14.30 -19.36 10.44
N PHE A 229 15.36 -18.52 10.47
CA PHE A 229 15.34 -17.19 9.88
C PHE A 229 14.97 -17.24 8.39
N LEU A 230 15.49 -18.21 7.65
CA LEU A 230 15.18 -18.40 6.23
C LEU A 230 13.71 -18.81 6.04
N LEU A 231 13.23 -19.79 6.81
CA LEU A 231 11.87 -20.34 6.71
C LEU A 231 10.78 -19.42 7.26
N GLU A 232 11.12 -18.41 8.07
CA GLU A 232 10.17 -17.42 8.57
C GLU A 232 9.51 -16.62 7.44
N PHE A 233 10.26 -16.36 6.35
CA PHE A 233 9.76 -15.65 5.16
C PHE A 233 10.33 -16.26 3.86
N PRO A 234 9.81 -17.43 3.42
CA PRO A 234 10.39 -18.22 2.35
C PRO A 234 9.95 -17.76 0.95
N PHE A 235 9.97 -16.44 0.71
CA PHE A 235 9.47 -15.82 -0.51
C PHE A 235 10.57 -15.05 -1.26
N LYS A 236 10.39 -14.90 -2.57
CA LYS A 236 11.32 -14.25 -3.52
C LYS A 236 11.01 -12.76 -3.75
N LEU A 237 10.24 -12.14 -2.85
CA LEU A 237 9.72 -10.77 -2.97
C LEU A 237 10.65 -9.73 -2.34
#